data_AF-A0A2V7SBS8-F1
#
_entry.id   AF-A0A2V7SBS8-F1
#
_cell.length_a   1.000
_cell.length_b   1.000
_cell.length_c   1.000
_cell.angle_alpha   90.00
_cell.angle_beta   90.00
_cell.angle_gamma   90.00
#
_symmetry.space_group_name_H-M   'P 1'
#
loop_
_entity.id
_entity.type
_entity.pdbx_description
1 polymer ?
#
loop_
_entity_poly.entity_id
_entity_poly.type
_entity_poly.pdbx_seq_one_letter_code
_entity_poly.pdbx_strand_id
1 'polypeptide(L)' 'MDKGVVVDLGHDIEGFVPVSQLGIPDVQNLAEAVKEGQAAELKVLEVDPIHHRIVLAATGWPKENGPPEAEKQANPG' A
#
# COMPACT_ATOMS: atom_id res chain seq x y z
N MET A 1 9.87 17.43 3.52
CA MET A 1 8.91 16.41 3.98
C MET A 1 8.81 15.39 2.87
N ASP A 2 9.48 14.27 3.04
CA ASP A 2 9.44 13.14 2.11
C ASP A 2 8.00 12.62 2.03
N LYS A 3 7.38 12.71 0.85
CA LYS A 3 6.04 12.18 0.62
C LYS A 3 6.15 10.67 0.39
N GLY A 4 5.21 9.91 0.92
CA GLY A 4 5.17 8.46 0.79
C GLY A 4 3.81 7.90 1.19
N VAL A 5 3.69 6.57 1.09
CA VAL A 5 2.50 5.81 1.47
C VAL A 5 2.85 4.96 2.67
N VAL A 6 1.97 4.97 3.67
CA VAL A 6 2.02 3.99 4.77
C VAL A 6 1.14 2.82 4.37
N VAL A 7 1.66 1.61 4.53
CA VAL A 7 0.98 0.36 4.21
C VAL A 7 0.89 -0.46 5.49
N ASP A 8 -0.30 -0.86 5.86
CA ASP A 8 -0.49 -1.81 6.95
C ASP A 8 -0.06 -3.21 6.49
N LEU A 9 0.90 -3.80 7.19
CA LEU A 9 1.36 -5.18 6.93
C LEU A 9 0.69 -6.19 7.87
N GLY A 10 -0.24 -5.74 8.71
CA GLY A 10 -0.83 -6.50 9.81
C GLY A 10 0.07 -6.59 11.04
N HIS A 11 -0.46 -7.18 12.12
CA HIS A 11 0.26 -7.45 13.37
C HIS A 11 0.92 -6.19 14.00
N ASP A 12 0.26 -5.03 13.88
CA ASP A 12 0.78 -3.73 14.35
C ASP A 12 2.10 -3.31 13.68
N ILE A 13 2.39 -3.83 12.49
CA ILE A 13 3.59 -3.49 11.71
C ILE A 13 3.21 -2.53 10.58
N GLU A 14 3.87 -1.38 10.57
CA GLU A 14 3.68 -0.37 9.53
C GLU A 14 4.82 -0.41 8.51
N GLY A 15 4.42 -0.57 7.26
CA GLY A 15 5.28 -0.41 6.09
C GLY A 15 5.30 1.04 5.62
N PHE A 16 6.46 1.53 5.18
CA PHE A 16 6.58 2.83 4.53
C PHE A 16 7.17 2.68 3.13
N VAL A 17 6.43 3.15 2.14
CA VAL A 17 6.87 3.22 0.74
C VAL A 17 7.14 4.68 0.39
N PRO A 18 8.40 5.08 0.16
CA PRO A 18 8.72 6.41 -0.36
C PRO A 18 8.07 6.65 -1.73
N VAL A 19 7.66 7.88 -2.04
CA VAL A 19 7.08 8.20 -3.36
C VAL A 19 7.99 7.80 -4.53
N SER A 20 9.30 7.96 -4.37
CA SER A 20 10.31 7.55 -5.36
C SER A 20 10.39 6.03 -5.57
N GLN A 21 9.89 5.25 -4.62
CA GLN A 21 9.86 3.78 -4.66
C GLN A 21 8.47 3.24 -5.06
N LEU A 22 7.47 4.08 -5.34
CA LEU A 22 6.16 3.62 -5.84
C LEU A 22 6.22 3.16 -7.30
N GLY A 23 7.25 3.58 -8.06
CA GLY A 23 7.38 3.25 -9.48
C GLY A 23 6.32 3.89 -10.37
N ILE A 24 5.57 4.88 -9.86
CA ILE A 24 4.54 5.61 -10.59
C ILE A 24 5.17 6.91 -11.14
N PRO A 25 5.34 7.04 -12.47
CA PRO A 25 5.86 8.28 -13.06
C PRO A 25 4.82 9.41 -12.93
N ASP A 26 5.28 10.63 -12.65
CA ASP A 26 4.46 11.84 -12.54
C ASP A 26 3.35 11.79 -11.46
N VAL A 27 3.69 11.30 -10.26
CA VAL A 27 2.79 11.41 -9.10
C VAL A 27 2.65 12.88 -8.69
N GLN A 28 1.59 13.51 -9.16
CA GLN A 28 1.15 14.83 -8.68
C GLN A 28 0.32 14.69 -7.41
N ASN A 29 -0.52 13.66 -7.36
CA ASN A 29 -1.44 13.40 -6.26
C ASN A 29 -1.45 11.92 -5.86
N LEU A 30 -0.86 11.59 -4.71
CA LEU A 30 -0.81 10.20 -4.22
C LEU A 30 -2.20 9.62 -4.00
N ALA A 31 -3.17 10.43 -3.58
CA ALA A 31 -4.55 10.00 -3.33
C ALA A 31 -5.28 9.52 -4.60
N GLU A 32 -4.84 9.97 -5.78
CA GLU A 32 -5.39 9.49 -7.06
C GLU A 32 -4.61 8.28 -7.60
N ALA A 33 -3.31 8.21 -7.31
CA ALA A 33 -2.44 7.14 -7.74
C ALA A 33 -2.63 5.84 -6.93
N VAL A 34 -2.97 5.96 -5.64
CA VAL A 34 -3.09 4.84 -4.70
C VAL A 34 -4.37 5.01 -3.89
N LYS A 35 -5.18 3.95 -3.83
CA LYS A 35 -6.41 3.93 -3.02
C LYS A 35 -6.21 3.17 -1.72
N GLU A 36 -6.89 3.61 -0.67
CA GLU A 36 -6.98 2.86 0.58
C GLU A 36 -7.61 1.48 0.32
N GLY A 37 -7.00 0.43 0.85
CA GLY A 37 -7.40 -0.97 0.60
C GLY A 37 -6.96 -1.56 -0.74
N GLN A 38 -6.22 -0.81 -1.57
CA GLN A 38 -5.64 -1.34 -2.81
C GLN A 38 -4.49 -2.31 -2.49
N ALA A 39 -4.56 -3.52 -3.04
CA ALA A 39 -3.46 -4.46 -3.00
C ALA A 39 -2.32 -3.97 -3.91
N ALA A 40 -1.08 -4.08 -3.44
CA ALA A 40 0.12 -3.80 -4.21
C ALA A 40 1.17 -4.88 -3.96
N GLU A 41 1.96 -5.19 -4.98
CA GLU A 41 3.13 -6.04 -4.81
C GLU A 41 4.28 -5.17 -4.32
N LEU A 42 4.76 -5.47 -3.11
CA LEU A 42 5.80 -4.73 -2.43
C LEU A 42 7.01 -5.62 -2.19
N LYS A 43 8.21 -5.03 -2.28
CA LYS A 43 9.48 -5.65 -1.94
C LYS A 43 10.06 -4.99 -0.70
N VAL A 44 10.51 -5.80 0.24
CA VAL A 44 11.21 -5.35 1.44
C VAL A 44 12.59 -4.82 1.06
N LEU A 45 12.85 -3.56 1.42
CA LEU A 45 14.16 -2.93 1.28
C LEU A 45 14.93 -2.97 2.60
N GLU A 46 14.26 -2.63 3.70
CA GLU A 46 14.87 -2.52 5.02
C GLU A 46 13.85 -2.88 6.11
N VAL A 47 14.31 -3.50 7.19
CA VAL A 47 13.48 -3.89 8.34
C VAL A 47 14.09 -3.27 9.59
N ASP A 48 13.30 -2.48 10.31
CA ASP A 48 13.65 -1.92 11.62
C ASP A 48 12.78 -2.60 12.70
N PRO A 49 13.30 -3.64 13.37
CA PRO A 49 12.56 -4.37 14.39
C PRO A 49 12.47 -3.59 15.71
N ILE A 50 13.21 -2.50 15.90
CA ILE A 50 13.15 -1.70 17.13
C ILE A 50 11.93 -0.78 17.08
N HIS A 51 11.66 -0.20 15.90
CA HIS A 51 10.55 0.72 15.68
C HIS A 51 9.35 0.06 15.00
N HIS A 52 9.37 -1.26 14.81
CA HIS A 52 8.33 -2.02 14.11
C HIS A 52 8.01 -1.45 12.72
N ARG A 53 9.03 -0.96 12.03
CA ARG A 53 8.89 -0.27 10.75
C ARG A 53 9.60 -1.02 9.66
N ILE A 54 8.98 -1.11 8.49
CA ILE A 54 9.56 -1.76 7.31
C ILE A 54 9.58 -0.77 6.16
N VAL A 55 10.75 -0.58 5.54
CA VAL A 55 10.85 0.21 4.31
C VAL A 55 10.62 -0.70 3.12
N LEU A 56 9.68 -0.30 2.27
CA LEU A 56 9.17 -1.10 1.17
C LEU A 56 9.32 -0.35 -0.15
N ALA A 57 9.37 -1.09 -1.25
CA ALA A 57 9.29 -0.56 -2.61
C ALA A 57 8.17 -1.25 -3.39
N ALA A 58 7.39 -0.50 -4.15
CA ALA A 58 6.39 -1.08 -5.01
C ALA A 58 7.06 -1.69 -6.25
N THR A 59 6.83 -2.99 -6.47
CA THR A 59 7.32 -3.72 -7.63
C THR A 59 6.26 -3.99 -8.67
N GLY A 60 4.99 -3.97 -8.26
CA GLY A 60 3.86 -4.23 -9.14
C GLY A 60 2.57 -3.67 -8.58
N TRP A 61 1.74 -3.15 -9.47
CA TRP A 61 0.40 -2.70 -9.16
C TRP A 61 -0.56 -3.59 -9.95
N PRO A 62 -1.47 -4.33 -9.30
CA PRO A 62 -2.48 -5.10 -10.02
C PRO A 62 -3.33 -4.14 -10.85
N LYS A 63 -3.47 -4.44 -12.15
CA LYS A 63 -4.21 -3.60 -13.10
C LYS A 63 -5.73 -3.62 -12.87
N GLU A 64 -6.21 -4.61 -12.12
CA GLU A 64 -7.60 -4.71 -11.70
C GLU A 64 -7.72 -4.20 -10.26
N ASN A 65 -8.06 -2.92 -10.14
CA ASN A 65 -8.70 -2.38 -8.94
C ASN A 65 -10.15 -2.88 -8.90
N GLY A 66 -10.34 -4.20 -8.79
CA GLY A 66 -11.61 -4.75 -8.38
C GLY A 66 -11.80 -4.41 -6.89
N PRO A 67 -12.97 -3.91 -6.46
CA PRO A 67 -13.23 -3.78 -5.03
C PRO A 67 -12.98 -5.14 -4.36
N PRO A 68 -12.46 -5.19 -3.12
CA PRO A 68 -12.46 -6.43 -2.37
C PRO A 68 -13.89 -6.98 -2.41
N GLU A 69 -14.04 -8.18 -2.97
CA GLU A 69 -15.32 -8.86 -3.11
C GLU A 69 -15.75 -9.40 -1.73
N ALA A 70 -15.98 -8.48 -0.81
CA ALA A 70 -16.55 -8.65 0.52
C ALA A 70 -17.23 -7.30 0.77
N GLU A 71 -18.45 -7.05 0.30
CA GLU A 71 -19.69 -7.53 0.89
C GLU A 71 -20.80 -7.56 -0.18
N LYS A 72 -21.15 -8.73 -0.71
CA LYS A 72 -22.45 -8.96 -1.39
C LYS A 72 -23.29 -10.08 -0.74
N GLN A 73 -22.91 -10.53 0.45
CA GLN A 73 -23.66 -11.50 1.25
C GLN A 73 -23.46 -11.03 2.70
N ALA A 74 -24.41 -10.46 3.43
CA ALA A 74 -25.83 -10.77 3.49
C ALA A 74 -26.63 -9.53 3.94
N ASN A 75 -27.74 -9.25 3.25
CA ASN A 75 -28.85 -8.45 3.81
C ASN A 75 -30.12 -9.32 3.71
N PRO A 76 -31.16 -9.07 4.52
CA PRO A 76 -31.75 -10.02 5.44
C PRO A 76 -33.04 -10.61 4.86
N GLY A 77 -33.35 -11.84 5.24
CA GLY A 77 -34.66 -12.45 5.05
C GLY A 77 -35.20 -12.86 6.40
#